data_AF-A0A9D7Y5N0-F1
#
_entry.id   AF-A0A9D7Y5N0-F1
#
_cell.length_a   1.000
_cell.length_b   1.000
_cell.length_c   1.000
_cell.angle_alpha   90.00
_cell.angle_beta   90.00
_cell.angle_gamma   90.00
#
_symmetry.space_group_name_H-M   'P 1'
#
loop_
_entity.id
_entity.type
_entity.pdbx_description
1 polymer ?
#
loop_
_entity_poly.entity_id
_entity_poly.type
_entity_poly.pdbx_seq_one_letter_code
_entity_poly.pdbx_strand_id
1 'polypeptide(L)'
;MGIRNSLNVKCFNSIYSYSKIGIKSFNLLGAENVFWCPLAGDNDIHQLNPKKSEDFKYDISFIGNHRPEREEVLVYLINEFPELRIKINGSWRIQNLNYY
;
A
#
# COMPACT_ATOMS: atom_id res chain seq x y z
N MET A 1 -9.61 27.05 4.48
CA MET A 1 -9.99 26.21 3.33
C MET A 1 -9.47 24.79 3.58
N GLY A 2 -10.24 23.74 3.83
CA GLY A 2 -11.63 23.58 4.25
C GLY A 2 -11.74 22.26 5.01
N ILE A 3 -12.53 22.23 6.08
CA ILE A 3 -13.06 20.99 6.67
C ILE A 3 -14.57 21.06 6.46
N ARG A 4 -14.98 20.99 5.20
CA ARG A 4 -16.36 20.64 4.84
C ARG A 4 -16.33 19.22 4.33
N ASN A 5 -16.34 18.28 5.26
CA ASN A 5 -16.80 16.92 5.06
C ASN A 5 -17.06 16.36 6.46
N SER A 6 -18.10 16.90 7.13
CA SER A 6 -18.80 16.12 8.14
C SER A 6 -19.42 14.93 7.39
N LEU A 7 -18.65 13.86 7.28
CA LEU A 7 -19.15 12.59 6.77
C LEU A 7 -20.33 12.22 7.66
N ASN A 8 -21.53 12.27 7.09
CA ASN A 8 -22.75 11.81 7.73
C ASN A 8 -22.71 10.27 7.80
N VAL A 9 -21.75 9.70 8.53
CA VAL A 9 -21.59 8.25 8.66
C VAL A 9 -22.86 7.60 9.22
N LYS A 10 -23.65 8.37 9.97
CA LYS A 10 -24.97 8.00 10.50
C LYS A 10 -26.07 7.87 9.44
N CYS A 11 -25.88 8.44 8.24
CA CYS A 11 -26.84 8.31 7.15
C CYS A 11 -26.72 6.97 6.40
N PHE A 12 -25.67 6.19 6.65
CA PHE A 12 -25.50 4.89 6.03
C PHE A 12 -26.03 3.79 6.95
N ASN A 13 -26.87 2.91 6.43
CA ASN A 13 -27.33 1.73 7.16
C ASN A 13 -26.20 0.75 7.46
N SER A 14 -25.19 0.70 6.60
CA SER A 14 -24.00 -0.14 6.77
C SER A 14 -22.80 0.46 6.03
N ILE A 15 -21.60 0.25 6.58
CA ILE A 15 -20.33 0.68 6.00
C ILE A 15 -19.42 -0.54 5.87
N TYR A 16 -18.83 -0.74 4.70
CA TYR A 16 -17.86 -1.81 4.45
C TYR A 16 -16.48 -1.19 4.19
N SER A 17 -15.50 -1.53 5.02
CA SER A 17 -14.14 -0.99 4.93
C SER A 17 -13.15 -2.10 4.62
N TYR A 18 -12.24 -1.86 3.67
CA TYR A 18 -11.09 -2.75 3.44
C TYR A 18 -10.04 -2.66 4.55
N SER A 19 -9.99 -1.52 5.25
CA SER A 19 -9.07 -1.29 6.36
C SER A 19 -9.71 -1.75 7.66
N LYS A 20 -9.05 -2.72 8.32
CA LYS A 20 -9.44 -3.23 9.64
C LYS A 20 -9.34 -2.14 10.72
N ILE A 21 -8.33 -1.27 10.61
CA ILE A 21 -8.14 -0.13 11.52
C ILE A 21 -9.24 0.93 11.32
N GLY A 22 -9.68 1.12 10.08
CA GLY A 22 -10.72 2.09 9.73
C GLY A 22 -12.06 1.85 10.41
N ILE A 23 -12.37 0.60 10.78
CA ILE A 23 -13.61 0.23 11.49
C ILE A 23 -13.77 1.01 12.78
N LYS A 24 -12.68 1.11 13.57
CA LYS A 24 -12.69 1.87 14.83
C LYS A 24 -12.98 3.34 14.58
N SER A 25 -12.41 3.92 13.53
CA SER A 25 -12.66 5.32 13.16
C SER A 25 -14.13 5.56 12.80
N PHE A 26 -14.75 4.67 12.02
CA PHE A 26 -16.18 4.80 11.68
C PHE A 26 -17.10 4.65 12.89
N ASN A 27 -16.80 3.72 13.79
CA ASN A 27 -17.56 3.56 15.04
C ASN A 27 -17.43 4.81 15.93
N LEU A 28 -16.23 5.39 16.05
CA LEU A 28 -16.00 6.64 16.79
C LEU A 28 -16.75 7.83 16.19
N LEU A 29 -17.00 7.81 14.87
CA LEU A 29 -17.81 8.82 14.18
C LEU A 29 -19.33 8.56 14.30
N GLY A 30 -19.73 7.46 14.94
CA GLY A 30 -21.12 7.13 15.24
C GLY A 30 -21.82 6.24 14.23
N ALA A 31 -21.08 5.53 13.36
CA ALA A 31 -21.65 4.43 12.59
C ALA A 31 -21.91 3.22 13.50
N GLU A 32 -23.05 2.57 13.33
CA GLU A 32 -23.44 1.40 14.15
C GLU A 32 -23.11 0.07 13.47
N ASN A 33 -23.23 0.02 12.14
CA ASN A 33 -23.04 -1.19 11.33
C ASN A 33 -21.82 -1.05 10.43
N VAL A 34 -20.64 -1.37 10.96
CA VAL A 34 -19.38 -1.30 10.21
C VAL A 34 -18.75 -2.67 10.10
N PHE A 35 -18.53 -3.12 8.87
CA PHE A 35 -18.00 -4.44 8.56
C PHE A 35 -16.64 -4.36 7.88
N TRP A 36 -15.77 -5.32 8.20
CA TRP A 36 -14.52 -5.50 7.45
C TRP A 36 -14.80 -6.25 6.16
N CYS A 37 -14.38 -5.69 5.02
CA CYS A 37 -14.47 -6.33 3.72
C CYS A 37 -13.12 -6.17 2.98
N PRO A 38 -12.22 -7.16 3.06
CA PRO A 38 -10.90 -7.04 2.45
C PRO A 38 -10.98 -6.96 0.92
N LEU A 39 -9.95 -6.40 0.29
CA LEU A 39 -9.83 -6.40 -1.16
C LEU A 39 -9.66 -7.83 -1.67
N ALA A 40 -10.34 -8.16 -2.77
CA ALA A 40 -10.16 -9.43 -3.46
C ALA A 40 -8.87 -9.43 -4.29
N GLY A 41 -8.23 -10.60 -4.38
CA GLY A 41 -7.16 -10.87 -5.34
C GLY A 41 -7.70 -11.65 -6.54
N ASP A 42 -7.15 -11.38 -7.72
CA ASP A 42 -7.44 -12.16 -8.92
C ASP A 42 -6.69 -13.49 -8.89
N ASN A 43 -7.40 -14.62 -8.96
CA ASN A 43 -6.81 -15.96 -8.87
C ASN A 43 -5.95 -16.32 -10.08
N ASP A 44 -6.23 -15.75 -11.26
CA ASP A 44 -5.46 -16.03 -12.47
C ASP A 44 -4.08 -15.34 -12.41
N ILE A 45 -4.02 -14.21 -11.69
CA ILE A 45 -2.79 -13.42 -11.49
C ILE A 45 -2.02 -13.90 -10.24
N HIS A 46 -2.73 -14.14 -9.13
CA HIS A 46 -2.15 -14.48 -7.83
C HIS A 46 -2.11 -15.99 -7.65
N GLN A 47 -1.21 -16.63 -8.40
CA GLN A 47 -0.99 -18.07 -8.31
C GLN A 47 -0.51 -18.45 -6.91
N LEU A 48 -1.12 -19.47 -6.31
CA LEU A 48 -0.80 -19.96 -4.96
C LEU A 48 0.53 -20.73 -4.89
N ASN A 49 1.12 -21.06 -6.04
CA ASN A 49 2.40 -21.75 -6.12
C ASN A 49 3.53 -20.71 -6.21
N PRO A 50 4.31 -20.51 -5.12
CA PRO A 50 5.42 -19.58 -5.17
C PRO A 50 6.45 -20.06 -6.19
N LYS A 51 6.84 -19.17 -7.11
CA LYS A 51 7.99 -19.40 -7.98
C LYS A 51 9.27 -19.44 -7.15
N LYS A 52 10.30 -20.13 -7.63
CA LYS A 52 11.58 -20.18 -6.94
C LYS A 52 12.25 -18.79 -7.04
N SER A 53 13.06 -18.44 -6.06
CA SER A 53 13.78 -17.15 -6.06
C SER A 53 14.65 -16.95 -7.31
N GLU A 54 15.21 -18.05 -7.83
CA GLU A 54 16.00 -18.11 -9.07
C GLU A 54 15.22 -17.64 -10.31
N ASP A 55 13.88 -17.68 -10.29
CA ASP A 55 13.03 -17.25 -11.40
C ASP A 55 12.88 -15.72 -11.48
N PHE A 56 13.38 -14.97 -10.49
CA PHE A 56 13.20 -13.53 -10.39
C PHE A 56 14.49 -12.75 -10.71
N LYS A 57 14.36 -11.78 -11.62
CA LYS A 57 15.44 -10.84 -12.00
C LYS A 57 15.82 -9.88 -10.87
N TYR A 58 14.92 -9.64 -9.94
CA TYR A 58 15.05 -8.65 -8.87
C TYR A 58 14.71 -9.32 -7.54
N ASP A 59 15.42 -8.93 -6.49
CA ASP A 59 15.24 -9.48 -5.14
C ASP A 59 14.10 -8.74 -4.42
N ILE A 60 13.93 -7.45 -4.68
CA ILE A 60 12.88 -6.60 -4.11
C ILE A 60 12.26 -5.74 -5.20
N SER A 61 10.93 -5.59 -5.18
CA SER A 61 10.21 -4.68 -6.07
C SER A 61 9.30 -3.72 -5.31
N PHE A 62 9.39 -2.42 -5.62
CA PHE A 62 8.50 -1.38 -5.13
C PHE A 62 7.46 -1.05 -6.20
N ILE A 63 6.19 -1.34 -5.92
CA ILE A 63 5.07 -1.09 -6.84
C ILE A 63 4.22 0.10 -6.35
N GLY A 64 3.85 0.97 -7.30
CA GLY A 64 3.02 2.15 -7.07
C GLY A 64 3.82 3.44 -7.00
N ASN A 65 3.18 4.54 -6.60
CA ASN A 65 3.79 5.87 -6.64
C ASN A 65 4.79 6.12 -5.50
N HIS A 66 5.62 7.13 -5.70
CA HIS A 66 6.54 7.64 -4.68
C HIS A 66 5.79 8.14 -3.45
N ARG A 67 6.38 7.85 -2.29
CA ARG A 67 6.05 8.46 -1.00
C ARG A 67 7.32 8.57 -0.18
N PRO A 68 7.49 9.61 0.67
CA PRO A 68 8.70 9.81 1.46
C PRO A 68 9.11 8.57 2.27
N GLU A 69 8.15 7.90 2.92
CA GLU A 69 8.43 6.72 3.74
C GLU A 69 8.99 5.54 2.93
N ARG A 70 8.66 5.45 1.64
CA ARG A 70 9.18 4.40 0.75
C ARG A 70 10.58 4.71 0.25
N GLU A 71 10.89 6.00 0.06
CA GLU A 71 12.22 6.46 -0.31
C GLU A 71 13.22 6.24 0.82
N GLU A 72 12.85 6.52 2.07
CA GLU A 72 13.69 6.25 3.24
C GLU A 72 14.09 4.77 3.32
N VAL A 73 13.13 3.86 3.13
CA VAL A 73 13.39 2.41 3.09
C VAL A 73 14.29 2.05 1.92
N LEU A 74 14.07 2.63 0.74
CA LEU A 74 14.90 2.37 -0.43
C LEU A 74 16.36 2.80 -0.22
N VAL A 75 16.58 4.01 0.31
CA VAL A 75 17.90 4.53 0.63
C VAL A 75 18.61 3.63 1.64
N TYR A 76 17.90 3.20 2.69
CA TYR A 76 18.44 2.26 3.66
C TYR A 76 18.87 0.94 3.00
N LEU A 77 18.01 0.35 2.16
CA LEU A 77 18.31 -0.92 1.50
C LEU A 77 19.52 -0.83 0.57
N ILE A 78 19.65 0.26 -0.18
CA ILE A 78 20.79 0.44 -1.10
C ILE A 78 22.11 0.64 -0.35
N ASN A 79 22.07 1.33 0.79
CA ASN A 79 23.28 1.58 1.59
C ASN A 79 23.74 0.33 2.36
N GLU A 80 22.81 -0.40 2.97
CA GLU A 80 23.14 -1.54 3.84
C GLU A 80 23.28 -2.86 3.06
N PHE A 81 22.62 -2.98 1.90
CA PHE A 81 22.57 -4.20 1.10
C PHE A 81 22.81 -3.89 -0.39
N PRO A 82 24.01 -3.42 -0.76
CA PRO A 82 24.32 -2.99 -2.13
C PRO A 82 24.23 -4.13 -3.17
N GLU A 83 24.22 -5.38 -2.73
CA GLU A 83 24.04 -6.56 -3.59
C GLU A 83 22.59 -6.79 -4.03
N LEU A 84 21.59 -6.17 -3.37
CA LEU A 84 20.19 -6.36 -3.71
C LEU A 84 19.85 -5.74 -5.05
N ARG A 85 19.25 -6.54 -5.94
CA ARG A 85 18.72 -6.07 -7.22
C ARG A 85 17.32 -5.53 -7.00
N ILE A 86 17.20 -4.21 -6.82
CA ILE A 86 15.92 -3.55 -6.51
C ILE A 86 15.26 -3.03 -7.79
N LYS A 87 13.95 -3.26 -7.95
CA LYS A 87 13.13 -2.68 -9.03
C LYS A 87 12.08 -1.73 -8.49
N ILE A 88 11.96 -0.56 -9.12
CA ILE A 88 10.87 0.39 -8.87
C ILE A 88 9.94 0.38 -10.09
N ASN A 89 8.63 0.28 -9.85
CA ASN A 89 7.59 0.35 -10.86
C ASN A 89 6.47 1.30 -10.43
N GLY A 90 6.45 2.48 -11.05
CA GLY A 90 5.47 3.53 -10.81
C GLY A 90 6.06 4.92 -11.05
N SER A 91 5.23 5.95 -10.92
CA SER A 91 5.68 7.33 -11.10
C SER A 91 6.40 7.83 -9.85
N TRP A 92 7.70 7.60 -9.78
CA TRP A 92 8.56 8.17 -8.77
C TRP A 92 9.24 9.38 -9.40
N ARG A 93 8.90 10.59 -8.93
CA ARG A 93 9.68 11.77 -9.31
C ARG A 93 11.00 11.67 -8.57
N ILE A 94 12.00 11.11 -9.23
CA ILE A 94 13.36 11.05 -8.71
C ILE A 94 13.88 12.49 -8.70
N GLN A 95 13.62 13.22 -7.62
CA GLN A 95 14.33 14.46 -7.33
C GLN A 95 15.58 14.05 -6.56
N ASN A 96 16.67 13.83 -7.31
CA ASN A 96 18.05 13.64 -6.81
C ASN A 96 18.44 12.26 -6.28
N LEU A 97 18.12 11.18 -7.00
CA LEU A 97 18.82 9.90 -6.78
C LEU A 97 19.51 9.47 -8.07
N ASN A 98 20.79 9.81 -8.18
CA ASN A 98 21.70 9.26 -9.18
C ASN A 98 22.03 7.82 -8.77
N TYR A 99 21.23 6.85 -9.20
CA TYR A 99 21.57 5.43 -9.07
C TYR A 99 22.12 4.93 -10.41
N TYR A 100 23.38 4.50 -10.40
CA TYR A 100 24.08 3.84 -11.50
C TYR A 100 23.57 2.42 -11.71
#